data_AF-A0A0D7BLH9-F1
#
_entry.id   AF-A0A0D7BLH9-F1
#
_cell.length_a   1.000
_cell.length_b   1.000
_cell.length_c   1.000
_cell.angle_alpha   90.00
_cell.angle_beta   90.00
_cell.angle_gamma   90.00
#
_symmetry.space_group_name_H-M   'P 1'
#
loop_
_entity.id
_entity.type
_entity.pdbx_description
1 polymer ?
#
loop_
_entity_poly.entity_id
_entity_poly.type
_entity_poly.pdbx_seq_one_letter_code
_entity_poly.pdbx_strand_id
1 'polypeptide(L)'
;MAPIRVTLIPGTDPRAPSITSKIENTSSERVKLLKDPNTVTSPMATKTFTIAPASEGTAPSFKGIMVKWAPDILLRNDRPGDFIILQPGESQTVEHSLGKAWNFGEQNTMFTVTGARKSLLAVNPAGDLVTLDAEFTPCTLEVGVRM
;
A
#
# COMPACT_ATOMS: atom_id res chain seq x y z
N MET A 1 12.01 11.15 -12.81
CA MET A 1 10.99 10.07 -12.79
C MET A 1 11.12 9.37 -11.45
N ALA A 2 10.01 9.02 -10.79
CA ALA A 2 10.10 8.31 -9.51
C ALA A 2 10.77 6.93 -9.72
N PRO A 3 11.65 6.46 -8.82
CA PRO A 3 12.31 5.16 -8.94
C PRO A 3 11.36 3.99 -8.73
N ILE A 4 10.20 4.23 -8.10
CA ILE A 4 9.16 3.24 -7.84
C ILE A 4 7.85 3.70 -8.46
N ARG A 5 7.16 2.77 -9.12
CA ARG A 5 5.77 2.93 -9.54
C ARG A 5 4.88 1.99 -8.74
N VAL A 6 3.74 2.51 -8.28
CA VAL A 6 2.71 1.74 -7.59
C VAL A 6 1.41 1.88 -8.35
N THR A 7 0.89 0.76 -8.86
CA THR A 7 -0.43 0.69 -9.47
C THR A 7 -1.37 0.00 -8.50
N LEU A 8 -2.46 0.69 -8.12
CA LEU A 8 -3.51 0.10 -7.30
C LEU A 8 -4.53 -0.61 -8.20
N ILE A 9 -4.86 -1.85 -7.86
CA ILE A 9 -5.82 -2.67 -8.59
C ILE A 9 -6.95 -3.02 -7.63
N PRO A 10 -8.21 -2.64 -7.92
CA PRO A 10 -9.33 -2.93 -7.03
C PRO A 10 -9.71 -4.40 -7.09
N GLY A 11 -10.07 -4.97 -5.94
CA GLY A 11 -10.74 -6.26 -5.87
C GLY A 11 -12.11 -6.23 -6.53
N THR A 12 -12.60 -7.39 -6.93
CA THR A 12 -13.85 -7.51 -7.69
C THR A 12 -15.06 -7.91 -6.84
N ASP A 13 -14.86 -8.29 -5.58
CA ASP A 13 -15.97 -8.61 -4.67
C ASP A 13 -16.37 -7.36 -3.86
N PRO A 14 -17.54 -6.75 -4.15
CA PRO A 14 -18.00 -5.55 -3.44
C PRO A 14 -18.29 -5.79 -1.95
N ARG A 15 -18.41 -7.05 -1.50
CA ARG A 15 -18.65 -7.42 -0.08
C ARG A 15 -17.38 -7.67 0.70
N ALA A 16 -16.27 -7.88 -0.02
CA ALA A 16 -14.96 -8.13 0.57
C ALA A 16 -13.93 -7.15 -0.03
N PRO A 17 -14.08 -5.84 0.24
CA PRO A 17 -13.27 -4.82 -0.40
C PRO A 17 -11.79 -5.06 -0.14
N SER A 18 -11.05 -5.17 -1.24
CA SER A 18 -9.60 -5.38 -1.25
C SER A 18 -8.94 -4.52 -2.33
N ILE A 19 -7.65 -4.26 -2.14
CA ILE A 19 -6.78 -3.60 -3.10
C ILE A 19 -5.53 -4.45 -3.24
N THR A 20 -5.09 -4.67 -4.47
CA THR A 20 -3.75 -5.20 -4.76
C THR A 20 -2.85 -4.07 -5.20
N SER A 21 -1.77 -3.84 -4.46
CA SER A 21 -0.72 -2.91 -4.84
C SER A 21 0.32 -3.63 -5.69
N LYS A 22 0.46 -3.26 -6.97
CA LYS A 22 1.58 -3.70 -7.81
C LYS A 22 2.70 -2.68 -7.68
N ILE A 23 3.81 -3.08 -7.07
CA ILE A 23 4.99 -2.25 -6.80
C ILE A 23 6.06 -2.63 -7.81
N GLU A 24 6.50 -1.68 -8.62
CA GLU A 24 7.45 -1.88 -9.71
C GLU A 24 8.69 -1.00 -9.52
N ASN A 25 9.86 -1.58 -9.75
CA ASN A 25 11.11 -0.83 -9.81
C ASN A 25 11.36 -0.30 -11.22
N THR A 26 11.22 1.00 -11.40
CA THR A 26 11.41 1.68 -12.70
C THR A 26 12.80 2.25 -12.87
N SER A 27 13.69 2.03 -11.89
CA SER A 27 15.09 2.44 -11.96
C SER A 27 15.98 1.38 -12.63
N SER A 28 17.23 1.77 -12.95
CA SER A 28 18.24 0.86 -13.49
C SER A 28 19.00 0.07 -12.42
N GLU A 29 18.72 0.29 -11.14
CA GLU A 29 19.41 -0.33 -10.02
C GLU A 29 18.48 -1.27 -9.26
N ARG A 30 19.06 -2.25 -8.56
CA ARG A 30 18.29 -3.10 -7.65
C ARG A 30 17.81 -2.28 -6.45
N VAL A 31 16.55 -2.46 -6.07
CA VAL A 31 15.96 -1.80 -4.89
C VAL A 31 15.61 -2.83 -3.81
N LYS A 32 15.89 -2.48 -2.55
CA LYS A 32 15.49 -3.23 -1.35
C LYS A 32 14.58 -2.35 -0.49
N LEU A 33 13.27 -2.51 -0.64
CA LEU A 33 12.25 -1.77 0.10
C LEU A 33 11.95 -2.43 1.44
N LEU A 34 11.70 -1.64 2.48
CA LEU A 34 11.21 -2.14 3.76
C LEU A 34 9.71 -2.43 3.68
N LYS A 35 9.27 -3.53 4.32
CA LYS A 35 7.84 -3.81 4.55
C LYS A 35 7.30 -2.94 5.69
N ASP A 36 7.21 -1.63 5.46
CA ASP A 36 6.60 -0.67 6.40
C ASP A 36 5.09 -0.96 6.51
N PRO A 37 4.59 -1.32 7.71
CA PRO A 37 3.18 -1.56 7.99
C PRO A 37 2.25 -0.44 7.53
N ASN A 38 2.73 0.80 7.45
CA ASN A 38 1.94 2.00 7.12
C ASN A 38 1.98 2.36 5.62
N THR A 39 2.50 1.46 4.78
CA THR A 39 2.61 1.66 3.33
C THR A 39 2.12 0.44 2.57
N VAL A 40 2.12 0.55 1.23
CA VAL A 40 1.70 -0.52 0.31
C VAL A 40 2.63 -1.74 0.30
N THR A 41 3.80 -1.68 0.97
CA THR A 41 4.73 -2.80 1.04
C THR A 41 4.34 -3.84 2.10
N SER A 42 3.27 -3.60 2.88
CA SER A 42 2.81 -4.49 3.94
C SER A 42 1.30 -4.77 3.86
N PRO A 43 0.85 -6.03 4.09
CA PRO A 43 -0.56 -6.37 4.11
C PRO A 43 -1.26 -6.01 5.44
N MET A 44 -0.56 -5.40 6.39
CA MET A 44 -1.13 -5.05 7.70
C MET A 44 -2.29 -4.06 7.56
N ALA A 45 -3.31 -4.23 8.41
CA ALA A 45 -4.54 -3.44 8.39
C ALA A 45 -4.34 -2.03 9.02
N THR A 46 -3.37 -1.27 8.54
CA THR A 46 -3.08 0.10 8.97
C THR A 46 -3.70 1.12 8.01
N LYS A 47 -3.43 2.41 8.24
CA LYS A 47 -3.89 3.52 7.40
C LYS A 47 -3.01 3.71 6.15
N THR A 48 -2.78 2.64 5.39
CA THR A 48 -1.97 2.63 4.15
C THR A 48 -2.57 3.47 3.03
N PHE A 49 -3.90 3.59 3.00
CA PHE A 49 -4.63 4.25 1.92
C PHE A 49 -5.37 5.49 2.41
N THR A 50 -5.57 6.44 1.50
CA THR A 50 -6.60 7.47 1.62
C THR A 50 -7.77 7.03 0.75
N ILE A 51 -8.95 6.93 1.36
CA ILE A 51 -10.17 6.49 0.70
C ILE A 51 -11.17 7.63 0.75
N ALA A 52 -11.63 8.07 -0.42
CA ALA A 52 -12.61 9.13 -0.56
C ALA A 52 -13.79 8.63 -1.43
N PRO A 53 -15.02 9.10 -1.18
CA PRO A 53 -16.14 8.86 -2.08
C PRO A 53 -15.76 9.31 -3.51
N ALA A 54 -16.08 8.50 -4.52
CA ALA A 54 -15.83 8.88 -5.92
C ALA A 54 -16.82 9.95 -6.42
N SER A 55 -17.96 10.07 -5.76
CA SER A 55 -19.02 11.06 -5.97
C SER A 55 -19.55 11.54 -4.62
N GLU A 56 -20.80 12.00 -4.52
CA GLU A 56 -21.41 12.34 -3.23
C GLU A 56 -21.48 11.11 -2.31
N GLY A 57 -21.12 11.29 -1.04
CA GLY A 57 -21.12 10.21 -0.06
C GLY A 57 -20.30 10.54 1.18
N THR A 58 -20.29 9.61 2.13
CA THR A 58 -19.47 9.72 3.35
C THR A 58 -18.23 8.84 3.21
N ALA A 59 -17.06 9.40 3.49
CA ALA A 59 -15.82 8.63 3.52
C ALA A 59 -15.86 7.54 4.61
N PRO A 60 -15.28 6.35 4.36
CA PRO A 60 -15.23 5.30 5.37
C PRO A 60 -14.37 5.73 6.56
N SER A 61 -14.73 5.27 7.75
CA SER A 61 -13.94 5.53 8.96
C SER A 61 -12.84 4.48 9.12
N PHE A 62 -11.66 4.92 9.55
CA PHE A 62 -10.55 4.01 9.86
C PHE A 62 -10.83 3.28 11.18
N LYS A 63 -10.75 1.95 11.17
CA LYS A 63 -10.89 1.06 12.35
C LYS A 63 -9.73 0.08 12.50
N GLY A 64 -8.67 0.27 11.71
CA GLY A 64 -7.53 -0.62 11.67
C GLY A 64 -6.59 -0.44 12.86
N ILE A 65 -5.42 -1.06 12.74
CA ILE A 65 -4.37 -1.03 13.77
C ILE A 65 -3.43 0.16 13.59
N MET A 66 -3.02 0.75 14.71
CA MET A 66 -1.90 1.69 14.77
C MET A 66 -0.67 0.93 15.26
N VAL A 67 0.42 0.99 14.50
CA VAL A 67 1.64 0.19 14.78
C VAL A 67 2.79 1.12 15.08
N LYS A 68 3.41 0.94 16.25
CA LYS A 68 4.73 1.51 16.52
C LYS A 68 5.77 0.68 15.77
N TRP A 69 6.36 1.28 14.74
CA TRP A 69 7.29 0.61 13.84
C TRP A 69 8.66 1.30 13.89
N ALA A 70 9.73 0.50 13.96
CA ALA A 70 11.10 0.96 14.15
C ALA A 70 12.02 0.42 13.03
N PRO A 71 12.25 1.20 11.95
CA PRO A 71 13.01 0.73 10.78
C PRO A 71 14.45 0.32 11.11
N ASP A 72 15.08 0.99 12.07
CA ASP A 72 16.47 0.70 12.46
C ASP A 72 16.66 -0.71 13.03
N ILE A 73 15.64 -1.25 13.71
CA ILE A 73 15.70 -2.62 14.26
C ILE A 73 15.63 -3.65 13.14
N LEU A 74 14.80 -3.39 12.12
CA LEU A 74 14.65 -4.27 10.96
C LEU A 74 15.93 -4.29 10.13
N LEU A 75 16.53 -3.11 9.93
CA LEU A 75 17.83 -2.98 9.25
C LEU A 75 18.92 -3.80 9.95
N ARG A 76 19.00 -3.72 11.29
CA ARG A 76 20.00 -4.46 12.08
C ARG A 76 19.81 -5.97 12.04
N ASN A 77 18.55 -6.44 12.03
CA ASN A 77 18.24 -7.87 12.04
C ASN A 77 18.30 -8.51 10.65
N ASP A 78 18.18 -7.69 9.61
CA ASP A 78 18.23 -8.04 8.17
C ASP A 78 17.52 -9.34 7.80
N ARG A 79 16.29 -9.56 8.32
CA ARG A 79 15.57 -10.81 8.03
C ARG A 79 14.97 -10.73 6.62
N PRO A 80 15.10 -11.77 5.79
CA PRO A 80 14.56 -11.76 4.42
C PRO A 80 13.07 -11.41 4.34
N GLY A 81 12.28 -11.77 5.36
CA GLY A 81 10.85 -11.49 5.44
C GLY A 81 10.48 -10.01 5.58
N ASP A 82 11.42 -9.15 5.99
CA ASP A 82 11.19 -7.74 6.32
C ASP A 82 11.33 -6.81 5.09
N PHE A 83 11.74 -7.36 3.94
CA PHE A 83 12.03 -6.60 2.74
C PHE A 83 11.26 -7.10 1.52
N ILE A 84 11.05 -6.19 0.57
CA ILE A 84 10.71 -6.46 -0.83
C ILE A 84 11.96 -6.13 -1.64
N ILE A 85 12.43 -7.08 -2.44
CA ILE A 85 13.61 -6.93 -3.27
C ILE A 85 13.16 -6.96 -4.73
N LEU A 86 13.50 -5.93 -5.50
CA LEU A 86 13.12 -5.78 -6.90
C LEU A 86 14.36 -5.51 -7.75
N GLN A 87 14.59 -6.35 -8.76
CA GLN A 87 15.49 -6.05 -9.86
C GLN A 87 14.94 -4.91 -10.74
N PRO A 88 15.78 -4.26 -11.58
CA PRO A 88 15.29 -3.31 -12.57
C PRO A 88 14.15 -3.89 -13.42
N GLY A 89 13.02 -3.19 -13.49
CA GLY A 89 11.82 -3.63 -14.21
C GLY A 89 11.00 -4.73 -13.52
N GLU A 90 11.45 -5.25 -12.38
CA GLU A 90 10.70 -6.25 -11.62
C GLU A 90 9.51 -5.61 -10.90
N SER A 91 8.44 -6.38 -10.73
CA SER A 91 7.31 -5.99 -9.89
C SER A 91 6.89 -7.11 -8.95
N GLN A 92 6.40 -6.72 -7.77
CA GLN A 92 5.77 -7.61 -6.80
C GLN A 92 4.42 -7.04 -6.37
N THR A 93 3.52 -7.92 -5.96
CA THR A 93 2.17 -7.56 -5.54
C THR A 93 1.99 -7.78 -4.04
N VAL A 94 1.23 -6.88 -3.41
CA VAL A 94 0.78 -6.99 -2.02
C VAL A 94 -0.72 -6.81 -1.99
N GLU A 95 -1.43 -7.78 -1.43
CA GLU A 95 -2.89 -7.71 -1.26
C GLU A 95 -3.25 -7.09 0.09
N HIS A 96 -4.22 -6.19 0.08
CA HIS A 96 -4.71 -5.49 1.26
C HIS A 96 -6.22 -5.71 1.41
N SER A 97 -6.63 -6.32 2.52
CA SER A 97 -8.05 -6.40 2.88
C SER A 97 -8.48 -5.10 3.54
N LEU A 98 -9.29 -4.29 2.84
CA LEU A 98 -9.74 -3.01 3.36
C LEU A 98 -10.81 -3.17 4.44
N GLY A 99 -11.63 -4.22 4.38
CA GLY A 99 -12.64 -4.50 5.42
C GLY A 99 -12.07 -4.73 6.82
N LYS A 100 -10.77 -5.06 6.92
CA LYS A 100 -10.04 -5.15 8.21
C LYS A 100 -9.60 -3.79 8.75
N ALA A 101 -9.32 -2.82 7.87
CA ALA A 101 -8.79 -1.52 8.25
C ALA A 101 -9.84 -0.38 8.24
N TRP A 102 -10.94 -0.56 7.52
CA TRP A 102 -11.92 0.49 7.24
C TRP A 102 -13.35 0.00 7.46
N ASN A 103 -14.20 0.89 7.97
CA ASN A 103 -15.63 0.70 8.08
C ASN A 103 -16.33 1.51 6.97
N PHE A 104 -16.88 0.79 6.01
CA PHE A 104 -17.65 1.37 4.89
C PHE A 104 -19.14 1.55 5.19
N GLY A 105 -19.62 1.04 6.33
CA GLY A 105 -21.05 1.04 6.66
C GLY A 105 -21.88 0.25 5.65
N GLU A 106 -23.18 0.53 5.60
CA GLU A 106 -24.14 -0.05 4.66
C GLU A 106 -24.24 0.82 3.40
N GLN A 107 -23.10 1.03 2.73
CA GLN A 107 -23.03 1.83 1.51
C GLN A 107 -22.97 0.93 0.29
N ASN A 108 -23.63 1.35 -0.78
CA ASN A 108 -23.49 0.77 -2.12
C ASN A 108 -23.00 1.88 -3.06
N THR A 109 -21.68 2.07 -3.14
CA THR A 109 -21.07 3.19 -3.85
C THR A 109 -19.63 2.90 -4.26
N MET A 110 -19.05 3.84 -5.02
CA MET A 110 -17.68 3.81 -5.51
C MET A 110 -16.78 4.71 -4.66
N PHE A 111 -15.54 4.26 -4.41
CA PHE A 111 -14.51 5.03 -3.73
C PHE A 111 -13.28 5.21 -4.60
N THR A 112 -12.71 6.41 -4.59
CA THR A 112 -11.36 6.63 -5.08
C THR A 112 -10.36 6.26 -3.99
N VAL A 113 -9.44 5.35 -4.32
CA VAL A 113 -8.38 4.89 -3.41
C VAL A 113 -7.03 5.37 -3.91
N THR A 114 -6.26 5.98 -3.02
CA THR A 114 -4.88 6.44 -3.25
C THR A 114 -3.97 5.95 -2.13
N GLY A 115 -2.67 5.80 -2.41
CA GLY A 115 -1.68 5.61 -1.34
C GLY A 115 -1.60 6.84 -0.43
N ALA A 116 -1.69 6.64 0.88
CA ALA A 116 -1.63 7.70 1.89
C ALA A 116 -0.24 8.34 1.99
N ARG A 117 0.81 7.55 1.71
CA ARG A 117 2.20 8.01 1.59
C ARG A 117 2.65 7.93 0.14
N LYS A 118 3.49 8.88 -0.28
CA LYS A 118 4.07 8.96 -1.64
C LYS A 118 5.54 8.57 -1.69
N SER A 119 6.06 8.04 -0.59
CA SER A 119 7.43 7.58 -0.50
C SER A 119 7.52 6.31 0.34
N LEU A 120 8.54 5.51 0.05
CA LEU A 120 8.81 4.21 0.67
C LEU A 120 10.23 4.22 1.24
N LEU A 121 10.42 3.55 2.36
CA LEU A 121 11.75 3.35 2.92
C LEU A 121 12.46 2.21 2.20
N ALA A 122 13.74 2.40 1.93
CA ALA A 122 14.61 1.45 1.27
C ALA A 122 15.98 1.38 1.95
N VAL A 123 16.78 0.38 1.58
CA VAL A 123 18.18 0.26 1.97
C VAL A 123 19.04 0.53 0.74
N ASN A 124 19.97 1.47 0.84
CA ASN A 124 20.92 1.77 -0.24
C ASN A 124 22.06 0.72 -0.27
N PRO A 125 22.95 0.74 -1.29
CA PRO A 125 24.09 -0.18 -1.36
C PRO A 125 25.10 -0.06 -0.19
N ALA A 126 25.15 1.09 0.50
CA ALA A 126 25.99 1.29 1.67
C ALA A 126 25.40 0.67 2.96
N GLY A 127 24.14 0.21 2.91
CA GLY A 127 23.43 -0.35 4.05
C GLY A 127 22.64 0.68 4.86
N ASP A 128 22.51 1.92 4.39
CA ASP A 128 21.76 2.97 5.09
C ASP A 128 20.30 3.03 4.66
N LEU A 129 19.44 3.52 5.56
CA LEU A 129 18.06 3.84 5.24
C LEU A 129 17.97 5.08 4.36
N VAL A 130 17.24 4.94 3.27
CA VAL A 130 16.90 6.05 2.37
C VAL A 130 15.40 6.05 2.10
N THR A 131 14.89 7.19 1.66
CA THR A 131 13.50 7.35 1.24
C THR A 131 13.47 7.44 -0.28
N LEU A 132 12.67 6.60 -0.91
CA LEU A 132 12.44 6.62 -2.36
C LEU A 132 11.03 7.15 -2.64
N ASP A 133 10.93 8.13 -3.53
CA ASP A 133 9.64 8.58 -4.02
C ASP A 133 8.97 7.46 -4.84
N ALA A 134 7.64 7.39 -4.72
CA ALA A 134 6.81 6.45 -5.44
C ALA A 134 5.69 7.19 -6.17
N GLU A 135 5.57 6.91 -7.46
CA GLU A 135 4.46 7.40 -8.27
C GLU A 135 3.26 6.47 -8.09
N PHE A 136 2.12 7.01 -7.68
CA PHE A 136 0.91 6.23 -7.42
C PHE A 136 -0.14 6.46 -8.50
N THR A 137 -0.54 5.37 -9.16
CA THR A 137 -1.75 5.34 -9.98
C THR A 137 -2.94 4.96 -9.09
N PRO A 138 -3.92 5.86 -8.89
CA PRO A 138 -5.11 5.57 -8.09
C PRO A 138 -6.02 4.55 -8.78
N CYS A 139 -7.00 4.05 -8.03
CA CYS A 139 -8.07 3.24 -8.59
C CYS A 139 -9.44 3.61 -8.01
N THR A 140 -10.49 3.12 -8.65
CA THR A 140 -11.86 3.18 -8.15
C THR A 140 -12.28 1.80 -7.65
N LEU A 141 -12.82 1.74 -6.44
CA LEU A 141 -13.25 0.53 -5.75
C LEU A 141 -14.76 0.55 -5.54
N GLU A 142 -15.44 -0.53 -5.94
CA GLU A 142 -16.85 -0.75 -5.63
C GLU A 142 -17.00 -1.40 -4.25
N VAL A 143 -17.93 -0.89 -3.45
CA VAL A 143 -18.32 -1.47 -2.17
C VAL A 143 -19.84 -1.53 -2.10
N GLY A 144 -20.39 -2.67 -1.69
CA GLY A 144 -21.83 -2.88 -1.64
C GLY A 144 -22.27 -4.07 -0.80
N VAL A 145 -23.48 -4.00 -0.29
CA VAL A 145 -24.23 -5.10 0.34
C VAL A 145 -25.29 -5.62 -0.65
N ARG A 146 -25.52 -6.93 -0.70
CA ARG A 146 -26.53 -7.49 -1.63
C ARG A 146 -27.94 -7.09 -1.15
N MET A 147 -28.75 -6.58 -2.09
CA MET A 147 -30.22 -6.51 -1.95
C MET A 147 -30.82 -7.92 -1.92
#